data_AF-A0A504J3N0-F1
#
_entry.id   AF-A0A504J3N0-F1
#
_cell.length_a   1.000
_cell.length_b   1.000
_cell.length_c   1.000
_cell.angle_alpha   90.00
_cell.angle_beta   90.00
_cell.angle_gamma   90.00
#
_symmetry.space_group_name_H-M   'P 1'
#
loop_
_entity.id
_entity.type
_entity.pdbx_description
1 polymer ?
#
loop_
_entity_poly.entity_id
_entity_poly.type
_entity_poly.pdbx_seq_one_letter_code
_entity_poly.pdbx_strand_id
1 'polypeptide(L)'
;MKTYSDTGSNTTIRERLGLRPIINVSGTMTSLGASIIVPEAISAMSEMASQWVEMDDLQRAASAVVARLTGGEAGFITACCASGITMAIAGAMRATTL
;
A
#
# COMPACT_ATOMS: atom_id res chain seq x y z
N MET A 1 7.17 4.95 31.44
CA MET A 1 7.98 4.61 30.25
C MET A 1 8.46 3.17 30.44
N LYS A 2 7.86 2.19 29.75
CA LYS A 2 8.30 0.78 29.83
C LYS A 2 9.49 0.62 28.90
N THR A 3 10.65 0.32 29.45
CA THR A 3 11.86 -0.03 28.71
C THR A 3 11.69 -1.43 28.13
N TYR A 4 11.63 -1.54 26.81
CA TYR A 4 11.63 -2.83 26.12
C TYR A 4 13.08 -3.32 26.00
N SER A 5 13.42 -4.37 26.73
CA SER A 5 14.73 -5.03 26.65
C SER A 5 14.85 -5.76 25.30
N ASP A 6 15.74 -5.27 24.46
CA ASP A 6 16.06 -5.85 23.16
C ASP A 6 17.10 -6.97 23.35
N THR A 7 16.65 -8.14 23.78
CA THR A 7 17.50 -9.34 23.89
C THR A 7 16.85 -10.50 23.13
N GLY A 8 17.24 -10.68 21.87
CA GLY A 8 17.34 -11.98 21.19
C GLY A 8 16.11 -12.91 21.10
N SER A 9 14.89 -12.46 21.40
CA SER A 9 13.71 -13.32 21.28
C SER A 9 13.15 -13.32 19.86
N ASN A 10 12.90 -14.51 19.30
CA ASN A 10 12.26 -14.77 18.00
C ASN A 10 10.75 -14.40 18.02
N THR A 11 10.41 -13.23 18.56
CA THR A 11 9.05 -12.72 18.76
C THR A 11 8.71 -11.69 17.70
N THR A 12 7.45 -11.71 17.27
CA THR A 12 6.93 -10.80 16.24
C THR A 12 6.94 -9.35 16.73
N ILE A 13 6.96 -8.38 15.80
CA ILE A 13 6.84 -6.94 16.14
C ILE A 13 5.57 -6.68 16.98
N ARG A 14 4.46 -7.37 16.66
CA ARG A 14 3.20 -7.32 17.44
C ARG A 14 3.44 -7.63 18.93
N GLU A 15 4.19 -8.70 19.22
CA GLU A 15 4.49 -9.13 20.59
C GLU A 15 5.45 -8.19 21.30
N ARG A 16 6.49 -7.72 20.60
CA ARG A 16 7.43 -6.72 21.12
C ARG A 16 6.71 -5.43 21.51
N LEU A 17 5.67 -5.05 20.79
CA LEU A 17 4.82 -3.89 21.12
C LEU A 17 3.74 -4.19 22.18
N GLY A 18 3.61 -5.44 22.65
CA GLY A 18 2.58 -5.83 23.62
C GLY A 18 1.15 -5.83 23.07
N LEU A 19 1.00 -5.95 21.74
CA LEU A 19 -0.30 -5.93 21.08
C LEU A 19 -0.98 -7.31 21.13
N ARG A 20 -2.25 -7.31 21.53
CA ARG A 20 -3.07 -8.52 21.63
C ARG A 20 -3.31 -9.15 20.25
N PRO A 21 -3.20 -10.48 20.09
CA PRO A 21 -3.56 -11.15 18.84
C PRO A 21 -5.07 -11.04 18.59
N ILE A 22 -5.46 -10.90 17.32
CA ILE A 22 -6.85 -10.78 16.88
C ILE A 22 -7.09 -11.80 15.77
N ILE A 23 -8.18 -12.57 15.88
CA ILE A 23 -8.70 -13.42 14.80
C ILE A 23 -9.86 -12.65 14.16
N ASN A 24 -9.70 -12.28 12.90
CA ASN A 24 -10.72 -11.55 12.15
C ASN A 24 -11.47 -12.51 11.21
N VAL A 25 -12.77 -12.70 11.46
CA VAL A 25 -13.68 -13.48 10.61
C VAL A 25 -14.76 -12.60 9.96
N SER A 26 -14.64 -11.28 10.08
CA SER A 26 -15.62 -10.28 9.64
C SER A 26 -15.23 -9.59 8.32
N GLY A 27 -14.23 -10.11 7.61
CA GLY A 27 -13.76 -9.54 6.34
C GLY A 27 -12.81 -8.34 6.54
N THR A 28 -12.95 -7.31 5.72
CA THR A 28 -12.01 -6.17 5.68
C THR A 28 -12.42 -5.07 6.67
N MET A 29 -11.92 -5.13 7.90
CA MET A 29 -12.26 -4.16 8.95
C MET A 29 -11.23 -3.02 9.05
N THR A 30 -11.66 -1.78 8.80
CA THR A 30 -10.80 -0.57 8.91
C THR A 30 -10.13 -0.45 10.28
N SER A 31 -10.87 -0.69 11.37
CA SER A 31 -10.33 -0.61 12.73
C SER A 31 -9.23 -1.65 13.03
N LEU A 32 -9.14 -2.71 12.22
CA LEU A 32 -8.11 -3.76 12.32
C LEU A 32 -6.98 -3.61 11.30
N GLY A 33 -6.95 -2.50 10.55
CA GLY A 33 -5.96 -2.28 9.49
C GLY A 33 -6.36 -2.85 8.13
N ALA A 34 -7.67 -3.03 7.89
CA ALA A 34 -8.25 -3.56 6.66
C ALA A 34 -7.90 -5.04 6.40
N SER A 35 -7.04 -5.30 5.41
CA SER A 35 -6.72 -6.66 4.93
C SER A 35 -5.32 -7.07 5.33
N ILE A 36 -5.12 -8.37 5.56
CA ILE A 36 -3.79 -8.95 5.65
C ILE A 36 -3.18 -8.99 4.23
N ILE A 37 -1.93 -8.56 4.11
CA ILE A 37 -1.19 -8.58 2.84
C ILE A 37 -0.85 -10.02 2.49
N VAL A 38 -1.12 -10.42 1.24
CA VAL A 38 -0.81 -11.77 0.74
C VAL A 38 0.71 -11.99 0.60
N PRO A 39 1.22 -13.23 0.74
CA PRO A 39 2.65 -13.52 0.72
C PRO A 39 3.38 -12.99 -0.53
N GLU A 40 2.73 -13.06 -1.70
CA GLU A 40 3.29 -12.62 -2.97
C GLU A 40 3.55 -11.10 -2.98
N ALA A 41 2.63 -10.33 -2.39
CA ALA A 41 2.77 -8.87 -2.26
C ALA A 41 3.84 -8.49 -1.24
N ILE A 42 3.95 -9.23 -0.12
CA ILE A 42 5.03 -9.02 0.86
C ILE A 42 6.40 -9.25 0.19
N SER A 43 6.53 -10.32 -0.60
CA SER A 43 7.76 -10.62 -1.32
C SER A 43 8.13 -9.51 -2.32
N ALA A 44 7.17 -9.08 -3.15
CA ALA A 44 7.40 -8.03 -4.13
C ALA A 44 7.79 -6.69 -3.47
N MET A 45 7.13 -6.32 -2.36
CA MET A 45 7.49 -5.13 -1.58
C MET A 45 8.91 -5.23 -1.01
N SER A 46 9.28 -6.39 -0.45
CA SER A 46 10.61 -6.61 0.10
C SER A 46 11.70 -6.56 -0.97
N GLU A 47 11.43 -7.09 -2.16
CA GLU A 47 12.35 -7.06 -3.30
C GLU A 47 12.60 -5.62 -3.76
N MET A 48 11.52 -4.84 -3.94
CA MET A 48 11.61 -3.45 -4.40
C MET A 48 12.23 -2.50 -3.36
N ALA A 49 12.08 -2.76 -2.05
CA ALA A 49 12.48 -1.85 -0.98
C ALA A 49 13.97 -1.46 -0.96
N SER A 50 14.84 -2.24 -1.60
CA SER A 50 16.29 -2.02 -1.66
C SER A 50 16.78 -1.44 -2.99
N GLN A 51 15.86 -1.10 -3.90
CA GLN A 51 16.16 -0.70 -5.26
C GLN A 51 15.81 0.78 -5.50
N TRP A 52 16.55 1.41 -6.41
CA TRP A 52 16.19 2.73 -6.94
C TRP A 52 15.47 2.56 -8.26
N VAL A 53 14.41 3.33 -8.47
CA VAL A 53 13.66 3.36 -9.72
C VAL A 53 13.25 4.79 -10.04
N GLU A 54 13.13 5.09 -11.33
CA GLU A 54 12.44 6.29 -11.77
C GLU A 54 10.94 6.11 -11.51
N MET A 55 10.37 6.98 -10.68
CA MET A 55 8.99 6.80 -10.20
C MET A 55 7.96 6.92 -11.33
N ASP A 56 8.25 7.76 -12.32
CA ASP A 56 7.43 7.91 -13.51
C ASP A 56 7.36 6.60 -14.32
N ASP A 57 8.46 5.85 -14.41
CA ASP A 57 8.49 4.56 -15.11
C ASP A 57 7.77 3.47 -14.34
N LEU A 58 7.94 3.44 -13.00
CA LEU A 58 7.16 2.54 -12.16
C LEU A 58 5.66 2.81 -12.29
N GLN A 59 5.27 4.08 -12.34
CA GLN A 59 3.87 4.48 -12.52
C GLN A 59 3.34 4.12 -13.91
N ARG A 60 4.14 4.25 -14.96
CA ARG A 60 3.78 3.77 -16.32
C ARG A 60 3.54 2.26 -16.34
N ALA A 61 4.41 1.48 -15.70
CA ALA A 61 4.24 0.04 -15.58
C ALA A 61 2.96 -0.33 -14.79
N ALA A 62 2.70 0.36 -13.68
CA ALA A 62 1.46 0.19 -12.90
C ALA A 62 0.20 0.54 -13.71
N SER A 63 0.23 1.65 -14.47
CA SER A 63 -0.86 2.08 -15.34
C SER A 63 -1.27 1.00 -16.35
N ALA A 64 -0.30 0.35 -17.00
CA ALA A 64 -0.57 -0.73 -17.95
C ALA A 64 -1.30 -1.93 -17.31
N VAL A 65 -0.93 -2.27 -16.06
CA VAL A 65 -1.62 -3.33 -15.30
C VAL A 65 -3.05 -2.93 -14.96
N VAL A 66 -3.26 -1.70 -14.48
CA VAL A 66 -4.59 -1.20 -14.14
C VAL A 66 -5.48 -1.16 -15.38
N ALA A 67 -5.01 -0.57 -16.49
CA ALA A 67 -5.74 -0.50 -17.75
C ALA A 67 -6.18 -1.89 -18.23
N ARG A 68 -5.28 -2.88 -18.17
CA ARG A 68 -5.60 -4.27 -18.54
C ARG A 68 -6.69 -4.89 -17.64
N LEU A 69 -6.66 -4.61 -16.34
CA LEU A 69 -7.60 -5.21 -15.37
C LEU A 69 -8.96 -4.51 -15.35
N THR A 70 -9.01 -3.21 -15.65
CA THR A 70 -10.24 -2.41 -15.58
C THR A 70 -10.88 -2.15 -16.94
N GLY A 71 -10.16 -2.35 -18.04
CA GLY A 71 -10.58 -1.97 -19.39
C GLY A 71 -10.51 -0.47 -19.68
N GLY A 72 -9.97 0.34 -18.75
CA GLY A 72 -9.74 1.76 -18.97
C GLY A 72 -8.54 2.03 -19.89
N GLU A 73 -8.46 3.25 -20.42
CA GLU A 73 -7.35 3.69 -21.30
C GLU A 73 -6.02 3.83 -20.55
N ALA A 74 -6.08 4.16 -19.26
CA ALA A 74 -4.94 4.30 -18.36
C ALA A 74 -5.37 4.14 -16.90
N GLY A 75 -4.40 3.94 -16.00
CA GLY A 75 -4.62 3.94 -14.56
C GLY A 75 -3.55 4.71 -13.80
N PHE A 76 -3.88 5.18 -12.60
CA PHE A 76 -2.95 5.91 -11.75
C PHE A 76 -3.04 5.40 -10.31
N ILE A 77 -1.93 4.93 -9.77
CA ILE A 77 -1.79 4.50 -8.38
C ILE A 77 -1.41 5.70 -7.52
N THR A 78 -2.08 5.86 -6.38
CA THR A 78 -1.79 6.89 -5.38
C THR A 78 -1.75 6.26 -3.99
N ALA A 79 -1.46 7.08 -2.97
CA ALA A 79 -1.38 6.61 -1.59
C ALA A 79 -2.68 5.96 -1.07
N CYS A 80 -3.86 6.46 -1.48
CA CYS A 80 -5.16 5.95 -1.04
C CYS A 80 -6.33 6.45 -1.90
N CYS A 81 -7.55 5.94 -1.68
CA CYS A 81 -8.74 6.36 -2.43
C CYS A 81 -9.04 7.86 -2.33
N ALA A 82 -8.88 8.46 -1.14
CA ALA A 82 -9.10 9.90 -0.96
C ALA A 82 -8.12 10.73 -1.81
N SER A 83 -6.85 10.31 -1.87
CA SER A 83 -5.86 10.93 -2.76
C SER A 83 -6.24 10.77 -4.24
N GLY A 84 -6.75 9.59 -4.62
CA GLY A 84 -7.23 9.34 -5.99
C GLY A 84 -8.36 10.29 -6.38
N ILE A 85 -9.35 10.48 -5.50
CA ILE A 85 -10.46 11.42 -5.72
C ILE A 85 -9.92 12.86 -5.88
N THR A 86 -9.04 13.29 -4.98
CA THR A 86 -8.43 14.63 -5.05
C THR A 86 -7.69 14.84 -6.37
N MET A 87 -6.87 13.88 -6.79
CA MET A 87 -6.11 13.96 -8.04
C MET A 87 -7.02 13.96 -9.27
N ALA A 88 -8.09 13.16 -9.27
CA ALA A 88 -9.07 13.13 -10.35
C ALA A 88 -9.79 14.48 -10.51
N ILE A 89 -10.24 15.08 -9.40
CA ILE A 89 -10.89 16.40 -9.41
C ILE A 89 -9.89 17.47 -9.87
N ALA A 90 -8.68 17.49 -9.30
CA ALA A 90 -7.65 18.45 -9.69
C ALA A 90 -7.31 18.34 -11.19
N GLY A 91 -7.22 17.12 -11.73
CA GLY A 91 -7.00 16.87 -13.16
C GLY A 91 -8.15 17.37 -14.03
N ALA A 92 -9.41 17.15 -13.60
CA ALA A 92 -10.59 17.64 -14.32
C ALA A 92 -10.74 19.17 -14.28
N MET A 93 -10.31 19.81 -13.19
CA MET A 93 -10.31 21.27 -13.04
C MET A 93 -9.17 21.95 -13.79
N ARG A 94 -8.01 21.27 -13.90
CA ARG A 94 -6.85 21.81 -14.60
C ARG A 94 -7.19 21.93 -16.07
N ALA A 95 -7.35 23.16 -16.55
CA ALA A 95 -7.34 23.44 -17.97
C ALA A 95 -5.96 23.07 -18.52
N THR A 96 -5.84 21.90 -19.15
CA THR A 96 -4.70 21.64 -20.04
C THR A 96 -4.88 22.57 -21.23
N THR A 97 -4.12 23.66 -21.24
CA THR A 97 -3.82 24.33 -22.50
C THR A 97 -2.87 23.39 -23.23
N LEU A 98 -3.37 22.78 -24.30
CA LEU A 98 -2.54 22.20 -25.34
C LEU A 98 -1.75 23.30 -26.04
#